data_AF-A0A944MFD0-F1
#
_entry.id   AF-A0A944MFD0-F1
#
_cell.length_a   1.000
_cell.length_b   1.000
_cell.length_c   1.000
_cell.angle_alpha   90.00
_cell.angle_beta   90.00
_cell.angle_gamma   90.00
#
_symmetry.space_group_name_H-M   'P 1'
#
loop_
_entity.id
_entity.type
_entity.pdbx_description
1 polymer ?
#
loop_
_entity_poly.entity_id
_entity_poly.type
_entity_poly.pdbx_seq_one_letter_code
_entity_poly.pdbx_strand_id
1 'polypeptide(L)'
;MIEEQKTSWHSRLAAGVVLLTTNLAAGAALGLLWVKLFVQVDMGLGGVADMLGGAMAGMLLALLVSLFLIYRTSVPAQWKGSAISVVIAMLMFAGLALTAPERKRSSEPVMKEKFRPAFVLRLKVYQAGKMAATQPDTRLIPFTEAEIWTGSGKLIRTGWGADSERCVAPATNADFKTLLPLLQAVVETGSNCRTPEEDPGLSVRWNIENNRGNLNLDLGCLKARPKVAILVNAVDRLAKGLCARVKGAMK
;
A
#
# COMPACT_ATOMS: atom_id res chain seq x y z
N MET A 1 2.46 56.42 -34.85
CA MET A 1 2.53 55.15 -35.60
C MET A 1 2.67 54.04 -34.59
N ILE A 2 1.61 53.28 -34.33
CA ILE A 2 1.64 52.15 -33.41
C ILE A 2 2.06 50.96 -34.26
N GLU A 3 3.32 50.54 -34.14
CA GLU A 3 3.78 49.28 -34.72
C GLU A 3 2.99 48.14 -34.05
N GLU A 4 2.06 47.54 -34.78
CA GLU A 4 1.52 46.22 -34.44
C GLU A 4 2.65 45.20 -34.56
N GLN A 5 3.40 45.01 -33.48
CA GLN A 5 4.25 43.84 -33.31
C GLN A 5 3.34 42.61 -33.39
N LYS A 6 3.36 41.93 -34.55
CA LYS A 6 2.85 40.56 -34.72
C LYS A 6 3.65 39.63 -33.81
N THR A 7 3.33 39.60 -32.52
CA THR A 7 3.80 38.56 -31.60
C THR A 7 3.35 37.22 -32.16
N SER A 8 4.32 36.37 -32.51
CA SER A 8 4.04 35.04 -33.05
C SER A 8 3.22 34.24 -32.03
N TRP A 9 2.28 33.42 -32.52
CA TRP A 9 1.46 32.53 -31.69
C TRP A 9 2.29 31.73 -30.67
N HIS A 10 3.49 31.30 -31.08
CA HIS A 10 4.45 30.60 -30.23
C HIS A 10 4.92 31.42 -29.02
N SER A 11 5.18 32.72 -29.19
CA SER A 11 5.61 33.59 -28.09
C SER A 11 4.53 33.78 -27.02
N ARG A 12 3.26 33.85 -27.45
CA ARG A 12 2.10 33.97 -26.56
C ARG A 12 1.82 32.66 -25.82
N LEU A 13 2.00 31.53 -26.50
CA LEU A 13 1.85 30.21 -25.89
C LEU A 13 2.95 29.95 -24.85
N ALA A 14 4.21 30.27 -25.18
CA ALA A 14 5.34 30.14 -24.25
C ALA A 14 5.15 31.01 -23.00
N ALA A 15 4.80 32.30 -23.17
CA ALA A 15 4.56 33.20 -22.06
C ALA A 15 3.37 32.74 -21.18
N GLY A 16 2.31 32.23 -21.81
CA GLY A 16 1.16 31.67 -21.09
C GLY A 16 1.51 30.42 -20.27
N VAL A 17 2.32 29.50 -20.81
CA VAL A 17 2.77 28.30 -20.08
C VAL A 17 3.66 28.66 -18.89
N VAL A 18 4.58 29.62 -19.07
CA VAL A 18 5.45 30.09 -17.98
C VAL A 18 4.62 30.77 -16.88
N LEU A 19 3.66 31.62 -17.26
CA LEU A 19 2.77 32.27 -16.29
C LEU A 19 1.93 31.23 -15.52
N LEU A 20 1.40 30.23 -16.21
CA LEU A 20 0.60 29.17 -15.58
C LEU A 20 1.43 28.36 -14.58
N THR A 21 2.61 27.88 -14.97
CA THR A 21 3.44 27.03 -14.10
C THR A 21 3.92 27.77 -12.85
N THR A 22 4.33 29.04 -13.00
CA THR A 22 4.77 29.88 -11.88
C THR A 22 3.62 30.24 -10.94
N ASN A 23 2.43 30.54 -11.47
CA ASN A 23 1.24 30.76 -10.64
C ASN A 23 0.80 29.49 -9.91
N LEU A 24 0.83 28.31 -10.56
CA LEU A 24 0.50 27.04 -9.90
C LEU A 24 1.44 26.78 -8.71
N ALA A 25 2.74 27.01 -8.87
CA ALA A 25 3.70 26.88 -7.78
C ALA A 25 3.42 27.88 -6.64
N ALA A 26 3.13 29.15 -6.97
CA ALA A 26 2.77 30.16 -5.98
C ALA A 26 1.46 29.82 -5.25
N GLY A 27 0.45 29.34 -5.98
CA GLY A 27 -0.83 28.89 -5.45
C GLY A 27 -0.69 27.70 -4.52
N ALA A 28 0.09 26.68 -4.91
CA ALA A 28 0.41 25.54 -4.05
C ALA A 28 1.10 25.99 -2.75
N ALA A 29 2.10 26.87 -2.84
CA ALA A 29 2.82 27.38 -1.68
C ALA A 29 1.91 28.19 -0.74
N LEU A 30 1.03 29.03 -1.30
CA LEU A 30 0.01 29.77 -0.53
C LEU A 30 -0.97 28.82 0.16
N GLY A 31 -1.43 27.79 -0.54
CA GLY A 31 -2.33 26.78 0.02
C GLY A 31 -1.70 25.98 1.17
N LEU A 32 -0.43 25.61 1.02
CA LEU A 32 0.35 24.96 2.09
C LEU A 32 0.55 25.89 3.29
N LEU A 33 0.87 27.17 3.05
CA LEU A 33 1.04 28.15 4.11
C LEU A 33 -0.27 28.41 4.86
N TRP A 34 -1.38 28.51 4.13
CA TRP A 34 -2.72 28.67 4.71
C TRP A 34 -3.06 27.52 5.65
N VAL A 35 -2.92 26.27 5.18
CA VAL A 35 -3.16 25.09 6.00
C VAL A 35 -2.25 25.08 7.23
N LYS A 36 -0.97 25.43 7.07
CA LYS A 36 -0.04 25.50 8.19
C LYS A 36 -0.40 26.55 9.24
N LEU A 37 -0.93 27.71 8.83
CA LEU A 37 -1.24 28.82 9.74
C LEU A 37 -2.60 28.68 10.42
N PHE A 38 -3.58 28.07 9.75
CA PHE A 38 -4.98 28.09 10.18
C PHE A 38 -5.56 26.70 10.50
N VAL A 39 -4.92 25.62 10.06
CA VAL A 39 -5.33 24.25 10.38
C VAL A 39 -4.33 23.68 11.38
N GLN A 40 -4.84 23.12 12.49
CA GLN A 40 -4.01 22.33 13.39
C GLN A 40 -3.70 21.00 12.72
N VAL A 41 -2.59 20.97 11.98
CA VAL A 41 -2.16 19.79 11.23
C VAL A 41 -1.35 18.88 12.15
N ASP A 42 -1.94 17.75 12.53
CA ASP A 42 -1.21 16.66 13.17
C ASP A 42 -0.27 15.98 12.17
N MET A 43 0.94 15.58 12.58
CA MET A 43 1.94 14.96 11.68
C MET A 43 1.57 13.53 11.20
N GLY A 44 0.32 13.12 11.34
CA GLY A 44 -0.22 11.84 10.84
C GLY A 44 -0.67 11.89 9.37
N LEU A 45 -1.24 10.79 8.89
CA LEU A 45 -1.81 10.70 7.52
C LEU A 45 -2.90 11.76 7.28
N GLY A 46 -3.66 12.13 8.32
CA GLY A 46 -4.64 13.22 8.27
C GLY A 46 -3.99 14.55 7.90
N GLY A 47 -2.89 14.91 8.57
CA GLY A 47 -2.23 16.17 8.26
C GLY A 47 -1.51 16.22 6.92
N VAL A 48 -1.02 15.07 6.42
CA VAL A 48 -0.53 14.98 5.03
C VAL A 48 -1.68 15.21 4.04
N ALA A 49 -2.86 14.65 4.32
CA ALA A 49 -4.04 14.85 3.49
C ALA A 49 -4.52 16.31 3.51
N ASP A 50 -4.49 16.97 4.67
CA ASP A 50 -4.86 18.38 4.81
C ASP A 50 -3.90 19.31 4.07
N MET A 51 -2.59 19.05 4.17
CA MET A 51 -1.56 19.79 3.42
C MET A 51 -1.73 19.62 1.90
N LEU A 52 -1.98 18.40 1.44
CA LEU A 52 -2.26 18.13 0.02
C LEU A 52 -3.56 18.81 -0.43
N GLY A 53 -4.61 18.77 0.40
CA GLY A 53 -5.88 19.45 0.14
C GLY A 53 -5.70 20.96 -0.01
N GLY A 54 -4.93 21.58 0.90
CA GLY A 54 -4.58 23.00 0.82
C GLY A 54 -3.81 23.35 -0.45
N ALA A 55 -2.79 22.57 -0.79
CA ALA A 55 -2.03 22.77 -2.02
C ALA A 55 -2.92 22.68 -3.26
N MET A 56 -3.82 21.69 -3.32
CA MET A 56 -4.75 21.53 -4.44
C MET A 56 -5.73 22.69 -4.57
N ALA A 57 -6.30 23.16 -3.45
CA ALA A 57 -7.19 24.32 -3.45
C ALA A 57 -6.46 25.59 -3.93
N GLY A 58 -5.24 25.81 -3.47
CA GLY A 58 -4.39 26.93 -3.91
C GLY A 58 -4.02 26.87 -5.39
N MET A 59 -3.68 25.68 -5.90
CA MET A 59 -3.43 25.47 -7.33
C MET A 59 -4.67 25.72 -8.19
N LEU A 60 -5.85 25.29 -7.74
CA LEU A 60 -7.09 25.52 -8.48
C LEU A 60 -7.38 27.02 -8.62
N LEU A 61 -7.22 27.79 -7.53
CA LEU A 61 -7.38 29.25 -7.57
C LEU A 61 -6.37 29.89 -8.53
N ALA A 62 -5.11 29.46 -8.46
CA ALA A 62 -4.05 29.97 -9.33
C ALA A 62 -4.28 29.64 -10.81
N LEU A 63 -4.88 28.48 -11.11
CA LEU A 63 -5.25 28.09 -12.47
C LEU A 63 -6.33 29.02 -13.04
N LEU A 64 -7.37 29.34 -12.26
CA LEU A 64 -8.43 30.27 -12.67
C LEU A 64 -7.87 31.68 -12.94
N VAL A 65 -7.02 32.18 -12.05
CA VAL A 65 -6.37 33.49 -12.21
C VAL A 65 -5.46 33.49 -13.45
N SER A 66 -4.70 32.42 -13.66
CA SER A 66 -3.81 32.30 -14.83
C SER A 66 -4.57 32.30 -16.14
N LEU A 67 -5.65 31.54 -16.25
CA LEU A 67 -6.51 31.52 -17.43
C LEU A 67 -7.07 32.90 -17.75
N PHE A 68 -7.55 33.60 -16.72
CA PHE A 68 -8.03 34.98 -16.86
C PHE A 68 -6.93 35.93 -17.36
N LEU A 69 -5.74 35.88 -16.76
CA LEU A 69 -4.61 36.73 -17.13
C LEU A 69 -4.11 36.43 -18.55
N ILE A 70 -4.00 35.17 -18.95
CA ILE A 70 -3.58 34.77 -20.30
C ILE A 70 -4.54 35.33 -21.36
N TYR A 71 -5.85 35.34 -21.08
CA TYR A 71 -6.86 35.85 -22.00
C TYR A 71 -6.85 37.38 -22.11
N ARG A 72 -6.66 38.08 -20.98
CA ARG A 72 -6.82 39.54 -20.90
C ARG A 72 -5.55 40.36 -21.08
N THR A 73 -4.36 39.77 -20.93
CA THR A 73 -3.10 40.54 -20.88
C THR A 73 -2.21 40.33 -22.09
N SER A 74 -1.38 41.33 -22.39
CA SER A 74 -0.38 41.28 -23.45
C SER A 74 0.83 40.42 -23.04
N VAL A 75 1.58 39.89 -24.02
CA VAL A 75 2.76 39.03 -23.79
C VAL A 75 3.79 39.68 -22.85
N PRO A 76 4.14 40.98 -22.99
CA PRO A 76 5.07 41.61 -22.04
C PRO A 76 4.54 41.67 -20.60
N ALA A 77 3.22 41.84 -20.44
CA ALA A 77 2.59 41.83 -19.12
C ALA A 77 2.58 40.41 -18.52
N GLN A 78 2.43 39.36 -19.33
CA GLN A 78 2.52 37.96 -18.88
C GLN A 78 3.92 37.62 -18.35
N TRP A 79 4.98 38.09 -19.00
CA TRP A 79 6.35 37.92 -18.51
C TRP A 79 6.60 38.62 -17.19
N LYS A 80 6.13 39.87 -17.04
CA LYS A 80 6.20 40.60 -15.77
C LYS A 80 5.41 39.89 -14.66
N GLY A 81 4.21 39.42 -14.97
CA GLY A 81 3.38 38.63 -14.05
C GLY A 81 4.10 37.36 -13.59
N SER A 82 4.74 36.63 -14.52
CA SER A 82 5.50 35.42 -14.19
C SER A 82 6.65 35.70 -13.23
N ALA A 83 7.41 36.77 -13.47
CA ALA A 83 8.51 37.18 -12.59
C ALA A 83 8.02 37.50 -11.17
N ILE A 84 6.89 38.21 -11.04
CA ILE A 84 6.26 38.50 -9.75
C ILE A 84 5.84 37.21 -9.05
N SER A 85 5.19 36.28 -9.76
CA SER A 85 4.73 35.01 -9.19
C SER A 85 5.87 34.13 -8.70
N VAL A 86 7.01 34.14 -9.41
CA VAL A 86 8.24 33.47 -8.95
C VAL A 86 8.73 34.06 -7.63
N VAL A 87 8.80 35.38 -7.51
CA VAL A 87 9.22 36.05 -6.27
C VAL A 87 8.28 35.70 -5.12
N ILE A 88 6.96 35.75 -5.35
CA ILE A 88 5.95 35.35 -4.36
C ILE A 88 6.17 33.90 -3.93
N ALA A 89 6.32 32.97 -4.88
CA ALA A 89 6.55 31.56 -4.58
C ALA A 89 7.81 31.38 -3.72
N MET A 90 8.93 32.02 -4.08
CA MET A 90 10.17 31.96 -3.30
C MET A 90 9.97 32.46 -1.87
N LEU A 91 9.28 33.60 -1.69
CA LEU A 91 9.00 34.15 -0.35
C LEU A 91 8.13 33.20 0.48
N MET A 92 7.13 32.58 -0.12
CA MET A 92 6.26 31.62 0.56
C MET A 92 7.01 30.35 0.95
N PHE A 93 7.84 29.80 0.07
CA PHE A 93 8.69 28.64 0.38
C PHE A 93 9.73 28.95 1.45
N ALA A 94 10.36 30.13 1.40
CA ALA A 94 11.27 30.58 2.45
C ALA A 94 10.54 30.71 3.80
N GLY A 95 9.35 31.30 3.82
CA GLY A 95 8.50 31.38 5.01
C GLY A 95 8.13 29.99 5.56
N LEU A 96 7.75 29.06 4.69
CA LEU A 96 7.45 27.67 5.06
C LEU A 96 8.66 26.95 5.67
N ALA A 97 9.84 27.14 5.10
CA ALA A 97 11.10 26.56 5.57
C ALA A 97 11.55 27.16 6.91
N LEU A 98 11.48 28.48 7.07
CA LEU A 98 11.87 29.18 8.30
C LEU A 98 10.93 28.86 9.47
N THR A 99 9.64 28.68 9.18
CA THR A 99 8.63 28.31 10.19
C THR A 99 8.49 26.80 10.34
N ALA A 100 9.35 25.99 9.70
CA ALA A 100 9.28 24.54 9.85
C ALA A 100 9.50 24.20 11.33
N PRO A 101 8.52 23.56 12.01
CA PRO A 101 8.75 23.16 13.39
C PRO A 101 9.96 22.24 13.44
N GLU A 102 10.73 22.30 14.53
CA GLU A 102 11.74 21.27 14.81
C GLU A 102 11.09 19.91 14.58
N ARG A 103 11.78 19.01 13.87
CA ARG A 103 11.29 17.66 13.59
C ARG A 103 11.01 16.95 14.91
N LYS A 104 9.83 17.16 15.49
CA LYS A 104 9.31 16.38 16.59
C LYS A 104 9.13 15.00 16.00
N ARG A 105 9.97 14.06 16.43
CA ARG A 105 9.67 12.63 16.26
C ARG A 105 8.27 12.46 16.82
N SER A 106 7.28 12.25 15.93
CA SER A 106 5.91 12.02 16.36
C SER A 106 5.93 10.95 17.45
N SER A 107 5.37 11.27 18.61
CA SER A 107 5.20 10.34 19.72
C SER A 107 4.12 9.31 19.43
N GLU A 108 3.36 9.47 18.36
CA GLU A 108 2.54 8.38 17.85
C GLU A 108 3.47 7.33 17.26
N PRO A 109 3.46 6.09 17.81
CA PRO A 109 4.18 5.01 17.20
C PRO A 109 3.50 4.66 15.87
N VAL A 110 3.94 5.30 14.78
CA VAL A 110 3.58 4.88 13.40
C VAL A 110 4.07 3.44 13.14
N MET A 111 4.94 2.92 14.00
CA MET A 111 5.13 1.48 14.14
C MET A 111 4.23 0.95 15.26
N LYS A 112 3.03 0.47 14.90
CA LYS A 112 2.45 -0.70 15.59
C LYS A 112 3.61 -1.66 15.83
N GLU A 113 3.86 -2.11 17.06
CA GLU A 113 4.93 -3.06 17.37
C GLU A 113 4.86 -4.22 16.38
N LYS A 114 5.67 -4.13 15.31
CA LYS A 114 5.65 -5.12 14.25
C LYS A 114 6.27 -6.35 14.88
N PHE A 115 5.52 -7.45 14.87
CA PHE A 115 6.06 -8.74 15.23
C PHE A 115 7.37 -8.95 14.48
N ARG A 116 8.48 -9.11 15.20
CA ARG A 116 9.77 -9.50 14.63
C ARG A 116 10.05 -10.95 15.02
N PRO A 117 10.27 -11.85 14.05
CA PRO A 117 10.34 -11.59 12.61
C PRO A 117 8.98 -11.43 11.90
N ALA A 118 8.84 -10.39 11.07
CA ALA A 118 7.65 -10.17 10.27
C ALA A 118 7.62 -11.14 9.09
N PHE A 119 6.48 -11.81 8.86
CA PHE A 119 6.35 -12.74 7.74
C PHE A 119 4.99 -12.73 7.05
N VAL A 120 5.02 -13.18 5.80
CA VAL A 120 3.85 -13.56 5.00
C VAL A 120 3.98 -15.03 4.66
N LEU A 121 2.92 -15.81 4.89
CA LEU A 121 2.83 -17.21 4.50
C LEU A 121 1.55 -17.42 3.70
N ARG A 122 1.67 -18.00 2.51
CA ARG A 122 0.55 -18.39 1.66
C ARG A 122 0.64 -19.87 1.31
N LEU A 123 -0.44 -20.57 1.61
CA LEU A 123 -0.64 -22.00 1.34
C LEU A 123 -1.80 -22.10 0.36
N LYS A 124 -1.56 -22.57 -0.87
CA LYS A 124 -2.59 -22.66 -1.91
C LYS A 124 -2.56 -24.03 -2.57
N VAL A 125 -3.72 -24.68 -2.64
CA VAL A 125 -3.87 -25.92 -3.38
C VAL A 125 -3.95 -25.64 -4.87
N TYR A 126 -3.17 -26.35 -5.67
CA TYR A 126 -3.31 -26.37 -7.13
C TYR A 126 -4.14 -27.58 -7.57
N GLN A 127 -4.81 -27.46 -8.71
CA GLN A 127 -5.79 -28.45 -9.18
C GLN A 127 -6.87 -28.77 -8.12
N ALA A 128 -7.39 -27.74 -7.45
CA ALA A 128 -8.35 -27.88 -6.35
C ALA A 128 -9.59 -28.72 -6.73
N GLY A 129 -10.03 -28.70 -8.00
CA GLY A 129 -11.11 -29.56 -8.49
C GLY A 129 -10.78 -31.05 -8.43
N LYS A 130 -9.57 -31.46 -8.84
CA LYS A 130 -9.10 -32.85 -8.72
C LYS A 130 -8.96 -33.27 -7.25
N MET A 131 -8.49 -32.37 -6.40
CA MET A 131 -8.39 -32.58 -4.96
C MET A 131 -9.77 -32.67 -4.29
N ALA A 132 -10.75 -31.88 -4.74
CA ALA A 132 -12.11 -31.91 -4.23
C ALA A 132 -12.82 -33.25 -4.53
N ALA A 133 -12.44 -33.94 -5.61
CA ALA A 133 -12.95 -35.26 -5.94
C ALA A 133 -12.46 -36.38 -5.00
N THR A 134 -11.40 -36.14 -4.20
CA THR A 134 -10.94 -37.10 -3.19
C THR A 134 -11.86 -37.08 -1.96
N GLN A 135 -12.05 -38.24 -1.32
CA GLN A 135 -12.93 -38.37 -0.14
C GLN A 135 -12.47 -37.43 0.99
N PRO A 136 -13.38 -36.72 1.67
CA PRO A 136 -13.03 -35.73 2.70
C PRO A 136 -12.05 -36.24 3.75
N ASP A 137 -12.25 -37.47 4.24
CA ASP A 137 -11.47 -38.07 5.34
C ASP A 137 -10.06 -38.50 4.91
N THR A 138 -9.79 -38.51 3.60
CA THR A 138 -8.48 -38.87 3.03
C THR A 138 -7.65 -37.66 2.59
N ARG A 139 -8.20 -36.44 2.71
CA ARG A 139 -7.53 -35.22 2.27
C ARG A 139 -6.41 -34.84 3.23
N LEU A 140 -5.18 -34.90 2.73
CA LEU A 140 -3.99 -34.46 3.47
C LEU A 140 -3.96 -32.94 3.73
N ILE A 141 -4.73 -32.16 2.96
CA ILE A 141 -4.78 -30.70 3.06
C ILE A 141 -6.20 -30.29 3.46
N PRO A 142 -6.40 -29.66 4.63
CA PRO A 142 -7.73 -29.38 5.18
C PRO A 142 -8.42 -28.11 4.65
N PHE A 143 -7.78 -27.39 3.72
CA PHE A 143 -8.27 -26.15 3.11
C PHE A 143 -7.84 -26.05 1.65
N THR A 144 -8.47 -25.16 0.89
CA THR A 144 -8.07 -24.81 -0.48
C THR A 144 -7.03 -23.70 -0.50
N GLU A 145 -7.16 -22.74 0.41
CA GLU A 145 -6.21 -21.64 0.59
C GLU A 145 -6.14 -21.20 2.06
N ALA A 146 -4.93 -20.88 2.51
CA ALA A 146 -4.69 -20.19 3.77
C ALA A 146 -3.60 -19.13 3.60
N GLU A 147 -3.81 -17.95 4.14
CA GLU A 147 -2.88 -16.82 4.03
C GLU A 147 -2.74 -16.10 5.37
N ILE A 148 -1.49 -15.78 5.72
CA ILE A 148 -1.12 -15.19 7.00
C ILE A 148 -0.27 -13.95 6.73
N TRP A 149 -0.68 -12.83 7.32
CA TRP A 149 -0.01 -11.54 7.17
C TRP A 149 0.24 -10.94 8.54
N THR A 150 1.48 -11.02 9.04
CA THR A 150 1.80 -10.44 10.35
C THR A 150 1.75 -8.92 10.33
N GLY A 151 2.05 -8.29 9.18
CA GLY A 151 2.02 -6.82 9.03
C GLY A 151 0.63 -6.20 9.13
N SER A 152 -0.43 -6.95 8.78
CA SER A 152 -1.82 -6.50 8.88
C SER A 152 -2.60 -7.16 10.03
N GLY A 153 -1.99 -8.13 10.73
CA GLY A 153 -2.64 -8.88 11.80
C GLY A 153 -3.80 -9.73 11.30
N LYS A 154 -3.72 -10.24 10.05
CA LYS A 154 -4.82 -10.95 9.40
C LYS A 154 -4.45 -12.39 9.07
N LEU A 155 -5.42 -13.27 9.26
CA LEU A 155 -5.44 -14.62 8.75
C LEU A 155 -6.64 -14.78 7.83
N ILE A 156 -6.42 -15.36 6.66
CA ILE A 156 -7.46 -15.73 5.69
C ILE A 156 -7.43 -17.24 5.52
N ARG A 157 -8.60 -17.87 5.56
CA ARG A 157 -8.75 -19.31 5.28
C ARG A 157 -9.95 -19.53 4.37
N THR A 158 -9.76 -20.36 3.36
CA THR A 158 -10.82 -20.84 2.46
C THR A 158 -10.94 -22.34 2.61
N GLY A 159 -12.10 -22.82 3.07
CA GLY A 159 -12.36 -24.24 3.29
C GLY A 159 -12.63 -25.04 2.02
N TRP A 160 -12.94 -26.33 2.20
CA TRP A 160 -13.54 -27.19 1.18
C TRP A 160 -15.07 -27.12 1.28
N GLY A 161 -15.78 -27.01 0.16
CA GLY A 161 -17.25 -26.99 0.10
C GLY A 161 -17.78 -26.30 -1.16
N ALA A 162 -19.07 -26.46 -1.48
CA ALA A 162 -19.71 -25.83 -2.65
C ALA A 162 -19.56 -24.30 -2.63
N ASP A 163 -19.62 -23.70 -1.44
CA ASP A 163 -19.56 -22.25 -1.26
C ASP A 163 -18.17 -21.74 -0.85
N SER A 164 -17.16 -22.63 -0.74
CA SER A 164 -15.78 -22.27 -0.38
C SER A 164 -15.69 -21.26 0.76
N GLU A 165 -16.35 -21.54 1.90
CA GLU A 165 -16.50 -20.58 3.00
C GLU A 165 -15.18 -19.90 3.34
N ARG A 166 -15.07 -18.64 2.90
CA ARG A 166 -13.92 -17.79 3.14
C ARG A 166 -14.13 -17.11 4.48
N CYS A 167 -13.20 -17.36 5.38
CA CYS A 167 -13.13 -16.67 6.65
C CYS A 167 -11.93 -15.71 6.65
N VAL A 168 -12.15 -14.50 7.15
CA VAL A 168 -11.11 -13.53 7.46
C VAL A 168 -11.20 -13.24 8.95
N ALA A 169 -10.11 -13.51 9.67
CA ALA A 169 -10.06 -13.30 11.12
C ALA A 169 -8.85 -12.45 11.52
N PRO A 170 -9.00 -11.58 12.54
CA PRO A 170 -7.87 -10.91 13.15
C PRO A 170 -7.03 -11.94 13.93
N ALA A 171 -5.71 -11.78 13.88
CA ALA A 171 -4.75 -12.64 14.55
C ALA A 171 -3.70 -11.78 15.28
N THR A 172 -3.32 -12.21 16.47
CA THR A 172 -2.40 -11.50 17.35
C THR A 172 -0.94 -11.90 17.11
N ASN A 173 0.00 -11.09 17.60
CA ASN A 173 1.43 -11.44 17.55
C ASN A 173 1.73 -12.75 18.31
N ALA A 174 0.98 -13.06 19.37
CA ALA A 174 1.12 -14.32 20.11
C ALA A 174 0.73 -15.53 19.25
N ASP A 175 -0.32 -15.40 18.44
CA ASP A 175 -0.74 -16.45 17.50
C ASP A 175 0.37 -16.73 16.47
N PHE A 176 0.98 -15.69 15.91
CA PHE A 176 2.04 -15.83 14.90
C PHE A 176 3.36 -16.38 15.46
N LYS A 177 3.69 -16.10 16.72
CA LYS A 177 4.87 -16.67 17.40
C LYS A 177 4.90 -18.19 17.35
N THR A 178 3.74 -18.83 17.40
CA THR A 178 3.62 -20.29 17.37
C THR A 178 3.92 -20.89 15.99
N LEU A 179 3.68 -20.14 14.91
CA LEU A 179 3.85 -20.61 13.54
C LEU A 179 5.25 -20.39 13.00
N LEU A 180 5.95 -19.38 13.50
CA LEU A 180 7.27 -19.01 13.00
C LEU A 180 8.30 -20.16 13.05
N PRO A 181 8.46 -20.91 14.17
CA PRO A 181 9.41 -22.02 14.22
C PRO A 181 9.07 -23.13 13.21
N LEU A 182 7.77 -23.39 13.00
CA LEU A 182 7.30 -24.37 12.02
C LEU A 182 7.63 -23.93 10.59
N LEU A 183 7.44 -22.64 10.31
CA LEU A 183 7.79 -22.07 9.02
C LEU A 183 9.29 -22.14 8.78
N GLN A 184 10.12 -21.72 9.74
CA GLN A 184 11.58 -21.80 9.65
C GLN A 184 12.06 -23.23 9.40
N ALA A 185 11.48 -24.22 10.11
CA ALA A 185 11.79 -25.62 9.90
C ALA A 185 11.46 -26.10 8.49
N VAL A 186 10.40 -25.57 7.85
CA VAL A 186 10.07 -25.87 6.44
C VAL A 186 11.08 -25.22 5.48
N VAL A 187 11.48 -23.96 5.73
CA VAL A 187 12.46 -23.24 4.90
C VAL A 187 13.82 -23.95 4.88
N GLU A 188 14.30 -24.42 6.03
CA GLU A 188 15.59 -25.09 6.17
C GLU A 188 15.68 -26.43 5.43
N THR A 189 14.54 -27.06 5.13
CA THR A 189 14.52 -28.44 4.60
C THR A 189 14.80 -28.50 3.07
N GLY A 190 14.95 -27.37 2.38
CA GLY A 190 15.37 -27.30 0.98
C GLY A 190 14.40 -27.91 -0.06
N SER A 191 14.65 -27.68 -1.35
CA SER A 191 13.71 -27.89 -2.47
C SER A 191 13.90 -29.21 -3.26
N ASN A 192 14.03 -30.35 -2.58
CA ASN A 192 14.31 -31.63 -3.26
C ASN A 192 13.11 -32.34 -3.89
N CYS A 193 11.88 -31.82 -3.75
CA CYS A 193 10.73 -32.33 -4.47
C CYS A 193 10.43 -31.43 -5.66
N ARG A 194 10.82 -31.86 -6.86
CA ARG A 194 10.28 -31.31 -8.09
C ARG A 194 8.95 -31.99 -8.37
N THR A 195 7.94 -31.19 -8.65
CA THR A 195 6.61 -31.67 -8.98
C THR A 195 6.18 -31.07 -10.31
N PRO A 196 5.65 -31.86 -11.27
CA PRO A 196 4.96 -31.31 -12.44
C PRO A 196 3.78 -30.42 -12.02
N GLU A 197 3.51 -29.33 -12.74
CA GLU A 197 2.37 -28.43 -12.45
C GLU A 197 1.00 -29.10 -12.65
N GLU A 198 0.97 -30.27 -13.30
CA GLU A 198 -0.27 -30.98 -13.69
C GLU A 198 -0.87 -31.87 -12.59
N ASP A 199 -0.07 -32.20 -11.59
CA ASP A 199 -0.49 -33.04 -10.46
C ASP A 199 -1.35 -32.26 -9.45
N PRO A 200 -2.10 -32.90 -8.55
CA PRO A 200 -2.71 -32.22 -7.42
C PRO A 200 -1.71 -32.04 -6.27
N GLY A 201 -1.74 -30.88 -5.60
CA GLY A 201 -0.84 -30.65 -4.46
C GLY A 201 -0.94 -29.28 -3.79
N LEU A 202 0.12 -28.90 -3.08
CA LEU A 202 0.27 -27.68 -2.28
C LEU A 202 1.38 -26.77 -2.78
N SER A 203 1.07 -25.49 -2.97
CA SER A 203 2.05 -24.42 -3.07
C SER A 203 2.21 -23.71 -1.73
N VAL A 204 3.44 -23.65 -1.23
CA VAL A 204 3.84 -22.97 0.00
C VAL A 204 4.73 -21.80 -0.40
N ARG A 205 4.27 -20.56 -0.21
CA ARG A 205 5.05 -19.35 -0.47
C ARG A 205 5.26 -18.58 0.83
N TRP A 206 6.48 -18.13 1.07
CA TRP A 206 6.82 -17.36 2.26
C TRP A 206 7.67 -16.13 1.94
N ASN A 207 7.60 -15.16 2.85
CA ASN A 207 8.52 -14.03 2.93
C ASN A 207 8.73 -13.71 4.42
N ILE A 208 9.95 -13.87 4.93
CA ILE A 208 10.31 -13.60 6.33
C ILE A 208 11.44 -12.57 6.32
N GLU A 209 11.20 -11.34 6.77
CA GLU A 209 12.24 -10.29 6.92
C GLU A 209 13.30 -10.24 5.79
N ASN A 210 12.89 -10.36 4.52
CA ASN A 210 13.73 -10.39 3.29
C ASN A 210 14.16 -11.77 2.76
N ASN A 211 13.91 -12.86 3.48
CA ASN A 211 14.05 -14.22 2.96
C ASN A 211 12.73 -14.70 2.35
N ARG A 212 12.66 -14.72 1.01
CA ARG A 212 11.49 -15.18 0.25
C ARG A 212 11.76 -16.54 -0.40
N GLY A 213 10.73 -17.36 -0.48
CA GLY A 213 10.81 -18.62 -1.21
C GLY A 213 9.44 -19.18 -1.56
N ASN A 214 9.47 -20.20 -2.40
CA ASN A 214 8.32 -21.02 -2.71
C ASN A 214 8.70 -22.50 -2.72
N LEU A 215 7.70 -23.34 -2.47
CA LEU A 215 7.82 -24.79 -2.52
C LEU A 215 6.51 -25.34 -3.06
N ASN A 216 6.57 -26.08 -4.16
CA ASN A 216 5.43 -26.78 -4.74
C ASN A 216 5.58 -28.28 -4.47
N LEU A 217 4.54 -28.89 -3.91
CA LEU A 217 4.56 -30.25 -3.40
C LEU A 217 3.35 -31.02 -3.92
N ASP A 218 3.55 -32.15 -4.60
CA ASP A 218 2.47 -33.11 -4.78
C ASP A 218 2.09 -33.77 -3.44
N LEU A 219 1.03 -34.57 -3.49
CA LEU A 219 0.57 -35.37 -2.36
C LEU A 219 1.61 -36.38 -1.89
N GLY A 220 2.41 -36.95 -2.80
CA GLY A 220 3.45 -37.93 -2.45
C GLY A 220 4.57 -37.31 -1.60
N CYS A 221 5.09 -36.18 -2.04
CA CYS A 221 6.09 -35.42 -1.35
C CYS A 221 5.55 -34.78 -0.06
N LEU A 222 4.28 -34.36 -0.04
CA LEU A 222 3.66 -33.88 1.20
C LEU A 222 3.69 -34.97 2.29
N LYS A 223 3.42 -36.24 1.94
CA LYS A 223 3.55 -37.38 2.87
C LYS A 223 5.00 -37.59 3.32
N ALA A 224 5.96 -37.42 2.43
CA ALA A 224 7.39 -37.55 2.73
C ALA A 224 7.97 -36.37 3.54
N ARG A 225 7.21 -35.27 3.71
CA ARG A 225 7.65 -34.05 4.39
C ARG A 225 6.79 -33.74 5.62
N PRO A 226 7.01 -34.43 6.76
CA PRO A 226 6.19 -34.29 7.95
C PRO A 226 6.18 -32.85 8.50
N LYS A 227 7.28 -32.10 8.36
CA LYS A 227 7.34 -30.68 8.78
C LYS A 227 6.32 -29.80 8.05
N VAL A 228 6.09 -30.04 6.76
CA VAL A 228 5.10 -29.27 5.98
C VAL A 228 3.69 -29.66 6.42
N ALA A 229 3.42 -30.94 6.62
CA ALA A 229 2.12 -31.40 7.12
C ALA A 229 1.80 -30.81 8.52
N ILE A 230 2.80 -30.73 9.41
CA ILE A 230 2.67 -30.09 10.72
C ILE A 230 2.33 -28.60 10.56
N LEU A 231 3.04 -27.87 9.68
CA LEU A 231 2.74 -26.46 9.42
C LEU A 231 1.31 -26.26 8.89
N VAL A 232 0.90 -27.06 7.90
CA VAL A 232 -0.46 -27.03 7.32
C VAL A 232 -1.53 -27.23 8.40
N ASN A 233 -1.36 -28.25 9.25
CA ASN A 233 -2.30 -28.54 10.33
C ASN A 233 -2.28 -27.49 11.44
N ALA A 234 -1.14 -26.87 11.73
CA ALA A 234 -1.05 -25.77 12.68
C ALA A 234 -1.80 -24.53 12.17
N VAL A 235 -1.61 -24.20 10.89
CA VAL A 235 -2.32 -23.09 10.23
C VAL A 235 -3.83 -23.34 10.22
N ASP A 236 -4.29 -24.53 9.85
CA ASP A 236 -5.73 -24.85 9.82
C ASP A 236 -6.36 -24.78 11.22
N ARG A 237 -5.68 -25.32 12.25
CA ARG A 237 -6.16 -25.25 13.63
C ARG A 237 -6.28 -23.82 14.13
N LEU A 238 -5.23 -23.01 13.92
CA LEU A 238 -5.26 -21.59 14.30
C LEU A 238 -6.40 -20.87 13.59
N ALA A 239 -6.51 -21.08 12.28
CA ALA A 239 -7.53 -20.46 11.47
C ALA A 239 -8.95 -20.84 11.92
N LYS A 240 -9.24 -22.13 12.12
CA LYS A 240 -10.55 -22.60 12.62
C LYS A 240 -10.89 -21.97 13.97
N GLY A 241 -9.92 -21.92 14.89
CA GLY A 241 -10.11 -21.30 16.21
C GLY A 241 -10.45 -19.82 16.13
N LEU A 242 -9.72 -19.06 15.33
CA LEU A 242 -9.97 -17.63 15.14
C LEU A 242 -11.30 -17.37 14.41
N CYS A 243 -11.60 -18.14 13.37
CA CYS A 243 -12.84 -18.04 12.61
C CYS A 243 -14.08 -18.36 13.44
N ALA A 244 -14.01 -19.36 14.32
CA ALA A 244 -15.10 -19.70 15.22
C ALA A 244 -15.40 -18.55 16.21
N ARG A 245 -14.36 -17.89 16.74
CA ARG A 245 -14.51 -16.71 17.62
C ARG A 245 -15.21 -15.56 16.90
N VAL A 246 -14.84 -15.28 15.65
CA VAL A 246 -15.47 -14.21 14.85
C VAL A 246 -16.94 -14.53 14.59
N LYS A 247 -17.27 -15.75 14.17
CA LYS A 247 -18.68 -16.18 13.97
C LYS A 247 -19.50 -16.13 15.26
N GLY A 248 -18.89 -16.45 16.40
CA GLY A 248 -19.53 -16.39 17.72
C GLY A 248 -19.80 -14.96 18.21
N ALA A 249 -18.91 -14.00 17.90
CA ALA A 249 -19.08 -12.60 18.26
C ALA A 249 -20.13 -11.84 17.42
N MET A 250 -20.59 -12.45 16.32
CA MET A 250 -21.62 -11.89 15.42
C MET A 250 -23.05 -12.37 15.77
N LYS A 251 -23.19 -13.25 16.76
CA LYS A 251 -24.48 -13.70 17.30
C LYS A 251 -24.78 -12.99 18.60
#